data_AF-A0A838D3N3-F1
#
_entry.id   AF-A0A838D3N3-F1
#
_cell.length_a   1.000
_cell.length_b   1.000
_cell.length_c   1.000
_cell.angle_alpha   90.00
_cell.angle_beta   90.00
_cell.angle_gamma   90.00
#
_symmetry.space_group_name_H-M   'P 1'
#
loop_
_entity.id
_entity.type
_entity.pdbx_description
1 polymer ?
#
loop_
_entity_poly.entity_id
_entity_poly.type
_entity_poly.pdbx_seq_one_letter_code
_entity_poly.pdbx_strand_id
1 'polypeptide(L)'
;MFPYLITKQRYLENGLLNGVENVTNNQTYINTHISDGLLLGRGNGIIETMDGQNITWVSSDLGRLIDNKWVFYGVTLFNNTHSDSLSVLNNSIALSKSASGPILPDYMWLLELFIEETIFGALK
;
A
#
# COMPACT_ATOMS: atom_id res chain seq x y z
N MET A 1 8.83 24.10 -19.00
CA MET A 1 8.35 23.01 -18.11
C MET A 1 9.48 22.73 -17.13
N PHE A 2 9.30 23.05 -15.84
CA PHE A 2 10.27 22.67 -14.82
C PHE A 2 10.11 21.17 -14.55
N PRO A 3 11.21 20.41 -14.35
CA PRO A 3 11.10 19.00 -14.01
C PRO A 3 10.39 18.88 -12.65
N TYR A 4 9.46 17.93 -12.54
CA TYR A 4 8.84 17.60 -11.26
C TYR A 4 9.92 17.16 -10.27
N LEU A 5 9.78 17.56 -9.00
CA LEU A 5 10.62 17.04 -7.93
C LEU A 5 10.29 15.55 -7.74
N ILE A 6 11.32 14.71 -7.78
CA ILE A 6 11.20 13.27 -7.54
C ILE A 6 11.97 12.93 -6.26
N THR A 7 11.30 12.23 -5.33
CA THR A 7 11.93 11.75 -4.10
C THR A 7 11.85 10.23 -4.01
N LYS A 8 12.83 9.62 -3.34
CA LYS A 8 12.87 8.19 -3.05
C LYS A 8 12.91 7.97 -1.55
N GLN A 9 12.01 7.13 -1.05
CA GLN A 9 11.90 6.81 0.37
C GLN A 9 11.95 5.30 0.57
N ARG A 10 12.48 4.87 1.71
CA ARG A 10 12.57 3.47 2.12
C ARG A 10 12.08 3.34 3.54
N TYR A 11 11.26 2.32 3.79
CA TYR A 11 10.74 2.03 5.11
C TYR A 11 10.89 0.54 5.41
N LEU A 12 11.07 0.25 6.71
CA LEU A 12 11.00 -1.09 7.25
C LEU A 12 10.00 -1.05 8.40
N GLU A 13 8.92 -1.80 8.26
CA GLU A 13 7.80 -1.82 9.20
C GLU A 13 7.59 -3.21 9.76
N ASN A 14 7.06 -3.27 10.98
CA ASN A 14 6.53 -4.50 11.56
C ASN A 14 5.01 -4.39 11.60
N GLY A 15 4.32 -5.47 11.28
CA GLY A 15 2.86 -5.50 11.23
C GLY A 15 2.29 -6.85 11.61
N LEU A 16 0.96 -6.89 11.66
CA LEU A 16 0.17 -8.10 11.87
C LEU A 16 -0.70 -8.34 10.64
N LEU A 17 -0.48 -9.45 9.95
CA LEU A 17 -1.36 -9.90 8.87
C LEU A 17 -2.54 -10.67 9.47
N ASN A 18 -3.76 -10.28 9.07
CA ASN A 18 -5.04 -10.82 9.58
C ASN A 18 -5.14 -10.83 11.12
N GLY A 19 -4.39 -9.98 11.81
CA GLY A 19 -4.36 -9.89 13.28
C GLY A 19 -3.66 -11.06 13.99
N VAL A 20 -3.02 -11.98 13.27
CA VAL A 20 -2.46 -13.21 13.86
C VAL A 20 -0.99 -13.42 13.49
N GLU A 21 -0.58 -13.07 12.27
CA GLU A 21 0.76 -13.39 11.79
C GLU A 21 1.68 -12.16 11.84
N ASN A 22 2.77 -12.26 12.59
CA ASN A 22 3.80 -11.22 12.62
C ASN A 22 4.57 -11.20 11.30
N VAL A 23 4.59 -10.04 10.67
CA VAL A 23 5.31 -9.82 9.42
C VAL A 23 6.17 -8.57 9.50
N THR A 24 7.24 -8.58 8.73
CA THR A 24 8.01 -7.39 8.39
C THR A 24 7.65 -6.96 6.97
N ASN A 25 7.64 -5.66 6.70
CA ASN A 25 7.40 -5.11 5.37
C ASN A 25 8.55 -4.17 5.00
N ASN A 26 9.35 -4.57 4.01
CA ASN A 26 10.45 -3.77 3.49
C ASN A 26 10.03 -3.13 2.17
N GLN A 27 9.99 -1.80 2.15
CA GLN A 27 9.31 -1.07 1.09
C GLN A 27 10.09 0.13 0.58
N THR A 28 9.90 0.42 -0.71
CA THR A 28 10.49 1.56 -1.40
C THR A 28 9.40 2.31 -2.16
N TYR A 29 9.37 3.64 -2.00
CA TYR A 29 8.47 4.53 -2.74
C TYR A 29 9.26 5.52 -3.58
N ILE A 30 8.77 5.76 -4.79
CA ILE A 30 9.19 6.86 -5.66
C ILE A 30 8.02 7.83 -5.77
N ASN A 31 8.21 9.05 -5.27
CA ASN A 31 7.18 10.07 -5.26
C ASN A 31 7.50 11.16 -6.29
N THR A 32 6.55 11.46 -7.15
CA THR A 32 6.60 12.59 -8.09
C THR A 32 5.72 13.71 -7.57
N HIS A 33 6.32 14.83 -7.17
CA HIS A 33 5.61 16.00 -6.68
C HIS A 33 5.04 16.78 -7.85
N ILE A 34 3.73 16.71 -8.03
CA ILE A 34 3.02 17.36 -9.15
C ILE A 34 2.52 18.77 -8.78
N SER A 35 2.40 19.08 -7.48
CA SER A 35 2.23 20.44 -6.93
C SER A 35 2.63 20.46 -5.44
N ASP A 36 2.62 21.63 -4.80
CA ASP A 36 3.01 21.80 -3.39
C ASP A 36 2.21 20.90 -2.42
N GLY A 37 0.95 20.60 -2.75
CA GLY A 37 0.07 19.78 -1.91
C GLY A 37 -0.29 18.42 -2.48
N LEU A 38 0.33 18.01 -3.59
CA LEU A 38 -0.07 16.81 -4.32
C LEU A 38 1.14 16.08 -4.91
N LEU A 39 1.21 14.77 -4.66
CA LEU A 39 2.23 13.90 -5.24
C LEU A 39 1.63 12.55 -5.68
N LEU A 40 2.27 11.92 -6.65
CA LEU A 40 1.97 10.56 -7.08
C LEU A 40 3.08 9.62 -6.60
N GLY A 41 2.71 8.61 -5.83
CA GLY A 41 3.60 7.57 -5.31
C GLY A 41 3.55 6.31 -6.19
N ARG A 42 4.71 5.70 -6.42
CA ARG A 42 4.81 4.32 -6.89
C ARG A 42 5.62 3.55 -5.87
N GLY A 43 4.98 2.56 -5.26
CA GLY A 43 5.58 1.73 -4.23
C GLY A 43 5.87 0.32 -4.73
N ASN A 44 6.85 -0.31 -4.11
CA ASN A 44 7.02 -1.75 -4.15
C ASN A 44 7.62 -2.23 -2.84
N GLY A 45 7.35 -3.48 -2.49
CA GLY A 45 7.90 -4.06 -1.28
C GLY A 45 7.81 -5.57 -1.21
N ILE A 46 8.34 -6.07 -0.11
CA ILE A 46 8.32 -7.47 0.28
C ILE A 46 7.77 -7.53 1.70
N ILE A 47 6.71 -8.31 1.89
CA ILE A 47 6.25 -8.74 3.21
C ILE A 47 6.91 -10.08 3.49
N GLU A 48 7.52 -10.23 4.66
CA GLU A 48 8.22 -11.44 5.09
C GLU A 48 7.78 -11.83 6.51
N THR A 49 7.45 -13.09 6.69
CA THR A 49 7.08 -13.73 7.96
C THR A 49 8.35 -14.07 8.76
N MET A 50 8.20 -14.37 10.06
CA MET A 50 9.36 -14.76 10.89
C MET A 50 10.08 -16.04 10.44
N ASP A 51 9.40 -16.91 9.69
CA ASP A 51 9.96 -18.16 9.14
C ASP A 51 10.52 -18.01 7.72
N GLY A 52 10.57 -16.78 7.19
CA GLY A 52 11.20 -16.45 5.91
C GLY A 52 10.32 -16.64 4.67
N GLN A 53 9.05 -17.00 4.87
CA GLN A 53 8.05 -16.94 3.80
C GLN A 53 7.78 -15.49 3.41
N ASN A 54 7.53 -15.23 2.13
CA ASN A 54 7.36 -13.86 1.67
C ASN A 54 6.40 -13.71 0.50
N ILE A 55 5.96 -12.47 0.29
CA ILE A 55 5.19 -12.04 -0.88
C ILE A 55 5.63 -10.65 -1.30
N THR A 56 5.71 -10.43 -2.62
CA THR A 56 6.03 -9.12 -3.20
C THR A 56 4.75 -8.37 -3.57
N TRP A 57 4.83 -7.05 -3.58
CA TRP A 57 3.72 -6.20 -3.98
C TRP A 57 4.20 -4.94 -4.68
N VAL A 58 3.28 -4.33 -5.43
CA VAL A 58 3.44 -3.03 -6.07
C VAL A 58 2.25 -2.14 -5.73
N SER A 59 2.47 -0.84 -5.56
CA SER A 59 1.41 0.12 -5.25
C SER A 59 1.43 1.34 -6.16
N SER A 60 0.30 2.02 -6.21
CA SER A 60 0.14 3.34 -6.80
C SER A 60 -0.68 4.21 -5.88
N ASP A 61 -0.13 5.37 -5.51
CA ASP A 61 -0.64 6.16 -4.39
C ASP A 61 -0.84 7.61 -4.79
N LEU A 62 -1.90 8.22 -4.27
CA LEU A 62 -2.12 9.67 -4.31
C LEU A 62 -1.80 10.25 -2.93
N GLY A 63 -0.71 11.02 -2.86
CA GLY A 63 -0.35 11.76 -1.66
C GLY A 63 -0.95 13.16 -1.68
N ARG A 64 -1.62 13.55 -0.58
CA ARG A 64 -2.16 14.90 -0.36
C ARG A 64 -1.57 15.51 0.90
N LEU A 65 -1.18 16.77 0.84
CA LEU A 65 -0.78 17.53 2.01
C LEU A 65 -2.05 18.05 2.72
N ILE A 66 -2.31 17.54 3.93
CA ILE A 66 -3.45 17.92 4.78
C ILE A 66 -2.87 18.31 6.15
N ASP A 67 -3.14 19.53 6.61
CA ASP A 67 -2.64 20.05 7.90
C ASP A 67 -1.12 19.85 8.09
N ASN A 68 -0.34 20.17 7.05
CA ASN A 68 1.12 19.98 6.97
C ASN A 68 1.60 18.51 7.12
N LYS A 69 0.73 17.54 6.85
CA LYS A 69 1.07 16.11 6.84
C LYS A 69 0.70 15.49 5.51
N TRP A 70 1.55 14.63 4.98
CA TRP A 70 1.18 13.84 3.81
C TRP A 70 0.26 12.72 4.23
N VAL A 71 -0.89 12.64 3.57
CA VAL A 71 -1.83 11.52 3.67
C VAL A 71 -1.87 10.84 2.31
N PHE A 72 -1.62 9.54 2.29
CA PHE A 72 -1.58 8.76 1.07
C PHE A 72 -2.80 7.85 0.99
N TYR A 73 -3.34 7.74 -0.22
CA TYR A 73 -4.41 6.83 -0.57
C TYR A 73 -3.88 5.92 -1.68
N GLY A 74 -3.75 4.64 -1.37
CA GLY A 74 -3.05 3.69 -2.23
C GLY A 74 -3.92 2.56 -2.74
N VAL A 75 -3.51 2.03 -3.89
CA VAL A 75 -3.96 0.73 -4.40
C VAL A 75 -2.74 -0.16 -4.52
N THR A 76 -2.76 -1.29 -3.83
CA THR A 76 -1.68 -2.28 -3.80
C THR A 76 -2.13 -3.55 -4.50
N LEU A 77 -1.29 -4.09 -5.39
CA LEU A 77 -1.43 -5.42 -5.97
C LEU A 77 -0.37 -6.33 -5.34
N PHE A 78 -0.83 -7.44 -4.81
CA PHE A 78 0.02 -8.52 -4.32
C PHE A 78 0.30 -9.53 -5.43
N ASN A 79 1.55 -9.93 -5.57
CA ASN A 79 1.95 -11.00 -6.48
C ASN A 79 1.59 -12.37 -5.91
N ASN A 80 2.02 -13.44 -6.58
CA ASN A 80 1.87 -14.80 -6.07
C ASN A 80 3.04 -15.23 -5.20
N THR A 81 2.74 -16.09 -4.25
CA THR A 81 3.70 -16.79 -3.39
C THR A 81 3.34 -18.27 -3.26
N HIS A 82 4.35 -19.08 -2.92
CA HIS A 82 4.19 -20.48 -2.52
C HIS A 82 4.00 -20.64 -0.99
N SER A 83 3.93 -19.53 -0.27
CA SER A 83 3.66 -19.51 1.16
C SER A 83 2.21 -19.85 1.46
N ASP A 84 1.98 -20.86 2.28
CA ASP A 84 0.63 -21.21 2.72
C ASP A 84 0.02 -20.11 3.58
N SER A 85 0.81 -19.49 4.47
CA SER A 85 0.33 -18.45 5.39
C SER A 85 -0.01 -17.13 4.69
N LEU A 86 0.74 -16.79 3.65
CA LEU A 86 0.51 -15.59 2.84
C LEU A 86 -0.38 -15.83 1.61
N SER A 87 -0.82 -17.07 1.37
CA SER A 87 -1.61 -17.44 0.18
C SER A 87 -2.90 -16.64 0.02
N VAL A 88 -3.48 -16.16 1.13
CA VAL A 88 -4.65 -15.26 1.16
C VAL A 88 -4.43 -13.96 0.39
N LEU A 89 -3.17 -13.56 0.18
CA LEU A 89 -2.80 -12.35 -0.55
C LEU A 89 -2.57 -12.61 -2.05
N ASN A 90 -2.56 -13.86 -2.52
CA ASN A 90 -2.23 -14.19 -3.91
C ASN A 90 -3.16 -13.49 -4.92
N ASN A 91 -2.58 -12.66 -5.80
CA ASN A 91 -3.29 -11.82 -6.78
C ASN A 91 -4.35 -10.88 -6.18
N SER A 92 -4.31 -10.67 -4.87
CA SER A 92 -5.27 -9.80 -4.20
C SER A 92 -4.92 -8.33 -4.43
N ILE A 93 -5.96 -7.49 -4.36
CA ILE A 93 -5.82 -6.04 -4.41
C ILE A 93 -6.20 -5.49 -3.04
N ALA A 94 -5.41 -4.55 -2.54
CA ALA A 94 -5.74 -3.80 -1.33
C ALA A 94 -5.89 -2.30 -1.59
N LEU A 95 -6.78 -1.70 -0.83
CA LEU A 95 -6.84 -0.25 -0.65
C LEU A 95 -6.07 0.10 0.62
N SER A 96 -5.26 1.15 0.58
CA SER A 96 -4.49 1.60 1.74
C SER A 96 -4.71 3.08 2.04
N LYS A 97 -4.61 3.41 3.32
CA LYS A 97 -4.51 4.79 3.80
C LYS A 97 -3.38 4.86 4.81
N SER A 98 -2.40 5.71 4.52
CA SER A 98 -1.26 5.98 5.40
C SER A 98 -1.07 7.48 5.62
N ALA A 99 -0.38 7.85 6.69
CA ALA A 99 -0.07 9.24 6.98
C ALA A 99 1.39 9.38 7.42
N SER A 100 2.10 10.36 6.84
CA SER A 100 3.47 10.66 7.22
C SER A 100 3.53 11.26 8.63
N GLY A 101 4.36 10.72 9.49
CA GLY A 101 4.60 11.26 10.83
C GLY A 101 5.03 10.18 11.82
N PRO A 102 5.41 10.56 13.05
CA PRO A 102 5.76 9.59 14.07
C PRO A 102 4.50 8.84 14.50
N ILE A 103 4.55 7.50 14.35
CA ILE A 103 3.60 6.56 14.96
C ILE A 103 2.15 6.81 14.50
N LEU A 104 1.91 6.74 13.20
CA LEU A 104 0.56 6.72 12.65
C LEU A 104 0.27 5.32 12.08
N PRO A 105 -0.90 4.73 12.40
CA PRO A 105 -1.26 3.43 11.86
C PRO A 105 -1.52 3.54 10.36
N ASP A 106 -0.87 2.64 9.62
CA ASP A 106 -1.19 2.38 8.23
C ASP A 106 -2.29 1.33 8.17
N TYR A 107 -3.34 1.63 7.42
CA TYR A 107 -4.47 0.73 7.26
C TYR A 107 -4.47 0.19 5.84
N MET A 108 -4.73 -1.10 5.73
CA MET A 108 -4.86 -1.80 4.47
C MET A 108 -6.06 -2.74 4.50
N TRP A 109 -6.83 -2.73 3.42
CA TRP A 109 -8.08 -3.46 3.28
C TRP A 109 -8.08 -4.25 1.98
N LEU A 110 -8.20 -5.58 2.05
CA LEU A 110 -8.29 -6.44 0.87
C LEU A 110 -9.66 -6.29 0.19
N LEU A 111 -9.67 -5.95 -1.09
CA LEU A 111 -10.89 -5.61 -1.84
C LEU A 111 -11.89 -6.79 -1.90
N GLU A 112 -11.40 -8.03 -1.99
CA GLU A 112 -12.27 -9.23 -2.06
C GLU A 112 -13.08 -9.46 -0.78
N LEU A 113 -12.63 -8.92 0.37
CA LEU A 113 -13.36 -8.99 1.64
C LEU A 113 -14.41 -7.86 1.80
N PHE A 114 -14.49 -6.93 0.83
CA PHE A 114 -15.45 -5.82 0.81
C PHE A 114 -16.56 -5.98 -0.24
N ILE A 115 -16.59 -7.09 -0.99
CA ILE A 115 -17.68 -7.36 -1.92
C ILE A 115 -18.89 -7.91 -1.13
N GLU A 116 -19.58 -7.04 -0.40
CA GLU A 116 -21.03 -7.11 -0.41
C GLU A 116 -21.50 -6.52 -1.74
N GLU A 117 -22.33 -7.27 -2.47
CA GLU A 117 -22.77 -6.98 -3.84
C GLU A 117 -23.05 -5.49 -4.10
N THR A 118 -22.20 -4.84 -4.89
CA THR A 118 -22.58 -3.60 -5.58
C THR A 118 -22.80 -3.93 -7.05
N ILE A 119 -24.05 -4.25 -7.39
CA ILE A 119 -24.51 -4.35 -8.77
C ILE A 119 -24.58 -2.93 -9.34
N PHE A 120 -23.63 -2.53 -10.19
CA PHE A 120 -23.83 -1.35 -11.03
C PHE A 120 -24.82 -1.71 -12.14
N GLY A 121 -26.09 -1.38 -11.92
CA GLY A 121 -27.09 -1.34 -12.99
C GLY A 121 -26.73 -0.20 -13.96
N ALA A 122 -26.36 -0.55 -15.18
CA ALA A 122 -26.24 0.43 -16.26
C ALA A 122 -27.64 1.04 -16.52
N LEU A 123 -27.78 2.35 -16.28
CA LEU A 123 -28.93 3.09 -16.80
C LEU A 123 -28.80 3.12 -18.32
N LYS A 124 -29.77 2.52 -19.01
CA LYS A 124 -30.02 2.70 -20.45
C LYS A 124 -30.56 4.10 -20.72
#